data_AF-A0A3B9K2C2-F1
#
_entry.id   AF-A0A3B9K2C2-F1
#
_cell.length_a   1.000
_cell.length_b   1.000
_cell.length_c   1.000
_cell.angle_alpha   90.00
_cell.angle_beta   90.00
_cell.angle_gamma   90.00
#
_symmetry.space_group_name_H-M   'P 1'
#
loop_
_entity.id
_entity.type
_entity.pdbx_description
1 polymer ?
#
loop_
_entity_poly.entity_id
_entity_poly.type
_entity_poly.pdbx_seq_one_letter_code
_entity_poly.pdbx_strand_id
1 'polypeptide(L)'
;MTQLYFWFAVSLILFLICFYFMKSTNIKKTFFFSFSSFIIISSILIYMYLGNPSLVTFSDKEGLPKISTSIADELKDNLSLDPQNQKILWFLGVYEFQNKNFDQALKYWNNLMSLLPEGTEQYFLVEALIKEIESGF
;
A
#
# COMPACT_ATOMS: atom_id res chain seq x y z
N MET A 1 13.33 -17.22 11.57
CA MET A 1 14.76 -17.55 11.36
C MET A 1 14.98 -18.74 10.42
N THR A 2 14.28 -19.87 10.58
CA THR A 2 14.46 -21.08 9.73
C THR A 2 14.10 -20.89 8.26
N GLN A 3 13.07 -20.11 7.93
CA GLN A 3 12.68 -19.82 6.54
C GLN A 3 13.76 -19.03 5.75
N LEU A 4 14.50 -18.14 6.42
CA LEU A 4 15.54 -17.33 5.78
C LEU A 4 16.69 -18.21 5.25
N TYR A 5 17.13 -19.17 6.06
CA TYR A 5 18.19 -20.12 5.68
C TYR A 5 17.74 -21.09 4.59
N PHE A 6 16.46 -21.48 4.59
CA PHE A 6 15.90 -22.33 3.54
C PHE A 6 15.96 -21.65 2.16
N TRP A 7 15.51 -20.39 2.08
CA TRP A 7 15.56 -19.62 0.84
C TRP A 7 16.99 -19.28 0.40
N PHE A 8 17.90 -19.01 1.36
CA PHE A 8 19.32 -18.82 1.06
C PHE A 8 19.96 -20.08 0.46
N ALA A 9 19.66 -21.25 1.01
CA ALA A 9 20.17 -22.52 0.49
C ALA A 9 19.64 -22.81 -0.92
N VAL A 10 18.35 -22.56 -1.18
CA VAL A 10 17.75 -22.71 -2.52
C VAL A 10 18.41 -21.77 -3.54
N SER A 11 18.67 -20.51 -3.16
CA SER A 11 19.36 -19.54 -4.02
C SER A 11 20.80 -19.95 -4.33
N LEU A 12 21.51 -20.50 -3.34
CA LEU A 12 22.90 -20.94 -3.51
C LEU A 12 22.98 -22.17 -4.44
N ILE A 13 22.02 -23.09 -4.35
CA ILE A 13 21.92 -24.25 -5.24
C ILE A 13 21.63 -23.81 -6.68
N LEU A 14 20.68 -22.88 -6.89
CA LEU A 14 20.36 -22.35 -8.22
C LEU A 14 21.55 -21.60 -8.85
N PHE A 15 22.30 -20.85 -8.04
CA PHE A 15 23.52 -20.17 -8.49
C PHE A 15 24.60 -21.15 -8.95
N LEU A 16 24.83 -22.23 -8.19
CA LEU A 16 25.79 -23.27 -8.56
C LEU A 16 25.37 -24.02 -9.82
N ILE A 17 24.08 -24.30 -10.00
CA ILE A 17 23.54 -24.93 -11.22
C ILE A 17 23.74 -24.01 -12.42
N CYS A 18 23.43 -22.71 -12.29
CA CYS A 18 23.70 -21.72 -13.35
C CYS A 18 25.19 -21.64 -13.69
N PHE A 19 26.06 -21.60 -12.68
CA PHE A 19 27.52 -21.55 -12.87
C PHE A 19 28.05 -22.82 -13.56
N TYR A 20 27.53 -23.99 -13.18
CA TYR A 20 27.86 -25.26 -13.82
C TYR A 20 27.42 -25.28 -15.30
N PHE A 21 26.21 -24.78 -15.60
CA PHE A 21 25.73 -24.63 -16.97
C PHE A 21 26.52 -23.59 -17.78
N MET A 22 26.99 -22.51 -17.15
CA MET A 22 27.86 -21.50 -17.78
C MET A 22 29.21 -22.08 -18.22
N LYS A 23 29.77 -23.03 -17.48
CA LYS A 23 31.03 -23.70 -17.85
C LYS A 23 30.85 -24.65 -19.06
N SER A 24 29.64 -25.20 -19.23
CA SER A 24 29.36 -26.25 -20.22
C SER A 24 28.90 -25.72 -21.58
N THR A 25 28.42 -24.48 -21.66
CA THR A 25 27.77 -23.97 -22.87
C THR A 25 28.40 -22.66 -23.36
N ASN A 26 28.66 -22.57 -24.67
CA ASN A 26 29.22 -21.41 -25.36
C ASN A 26 28.13 -20.30 -25.50
N ILE A 27 27.62 -19.83 -24.36
CA ILE A 27 26.50 -18.90 -24.27
C ILE A 27 26.92 -17.56 -24.87
N LYS A 28 26.31 -17.19 -26.00
CA LYS A 28 26.53 -15.90 -26.65
C LYS A 28 25.99 -14.78 -25.76
N LYS A 29 26.72 -13.66 -25.68
CA LYS A 29 26.44 -12.46 -24.87
C LYS A 29 24.99 -11.93 -24.97
N THR A 30 24.28 -12.26 -26.05
CA THR A 30 22.86 -11.95 -26.26
C THR A 30 21.93 -12.53 -25.17
N PHE A 31 22.27 -13.68 -24.60
CA PHE A 31 21.50 -14.29 -23.52
C PHE A 31 21.59 -13.46 -22.22
N PHE A 32 22.73 -12.80 -21.99
CA PHE A 32 22.99 -11.99 -20.80
C PHE A 32 22.13 -10.70 -20.80
N PHE A 33 21.97 -10.07 -21.96
CA PHE A 33 21.10 -8.89 -22.12
C PHE A 33 19.63 -9.22 -21.88
N SER A 34 19.17 -10.37 -22.37
CA SER A 34 17.78 -10.80 -22.18
C SER A 34 17.44 -11.05 -20.71
N PHE A 35 18.39 -11.58 -19.94
CA PHE A 35 18.20 -11.85 -18.52
C PHE A 35 18.17 -10.57 -17.68
N SER A 36 19.05 -9.61 -17.99
CA SER A 36 19.07 -8.30 -17.33
C SER A 36 17.77 -7.51 -17.56
N SER A 37 17.23 -7.55 -18.78
CA SER A 37 15.93 -6.91 -19.06
C SER A 37 14.79 -7.52 -18.25
N PHE A 38 14.83 -8.82 -18.00
CA PHE A 38 13.79 -9.51 -17.24
C PHE A 38 13.80 -9.08 -15.76
N ILE A 39 14.99 -8.86 -15.18
CA ILE A 39 15.15 -8.37 -13.80
C ILE A 39 14.56 -6.96 -13.65
N ILE A 40 14.83 -6.07 -14.61
CA ILE A 40 14.32 -4.68 -14.56
C ILE A 40 12.79 -4.66 -14.67
N ILE A 41 12.24 -5.43 -15.63
CA ILE A 41 10.78 -5.52 -15.82
C ILE A 41 10.11 -6.15 -14.59
N SER A 42 10.71 -7.21 -14.04
CA SER A 42 10.23 -7.84 -12.80
C SER A 42 10.28 -6.87 -11.62
N SER A 43 11.34 -6.08 -11.47
CA SER A 43 11.44 -5.07 -10.40
C SER A 43 10.40 -3.97 -10.53
N ILE A 44 10.08 -3.52 -11.76
CA ILE A 44 9.03 -2.53 -12.00
C ILE A 44 7.65 -3.14 -11.70
N LEU A 45 7.39 -4.38 -12.12
CA LEU A 45 6.15 -5.09 -11.82
C LEU A 45 5.98 -5.32 -10.31
N ILE A 46 7.06 -5.69 -9.61
CA ILE A 46 7.09 -5.81 -8.16
C ILE A 46 6.81 -4.45 -7.50
N TYR A 47 7.41 -3.36 -8.00
CA TYR A 47 7.13 -2.01 -7.48
C TYR A 47 5.68 -1.56 -7.72
N MET A 48 5.10 -1.89 -8.87
CA MET A 48 3.67 -1.63 -9.15
C MET A 48 2.75 -2.52 -8.30
N TYR A 49 3.13 -3.77 -8.06
CA TYR A 49 2.34 -4.74 -7.30
C TYR A 49 2.39 -4.50 -5.78
N LEU A 50 3.55 -4.13 -5.22
CA LEU A 50 3.67 -3.75 -3.81
C LEU A 50 3.06 -2.37 -3.49
N GLY A 51 2.60 -1.64 -4.51
CA GLY A 51 2.03 -0.32 -4.35
C GLY A 51 3.13 0.75 -4.25
N ASN A 52 2.80 1.94 -4.78
CA ASN A 52 3.66 3.10 -4.69
C ASN A 52 3.96 3.40 -3.20
N PRO A 53 5.22 3.56 -2.76
CA PRO A 53 5.57 3.90 -1.39
C PRO A 53 4.93 5.21 -0.88
N SER A 54 4.40 6.07 -1.76
CA SER A 54 3.54 7.19 -1.35
C SER A 54 2.15 6.77 -0.84
N LEU A 55 1.78 5.50 -0.99
CA LEU A 55 0.59 4.85 -0.43
C LEU A 55 0.95 3.93 0.76
N VAL A 56 2.21 3.49 0.88
CA VAL A 56 2.68 2.66 2.01
C VAL A 56 2.68 3.45 3.34
N THR A 57 2.63 4.79 3.28
CA THR A 57 2.37 5.64 4.46
C THR A 57 0.98 5.46 5.08
N PHE A 58 0.06 4.71 4.45
CA PHE A 58 -1.25 4.43 5.06
C PHE A 58 -1.23 3.24 6.03
N SER A 59 -0.22 2.35 5.94
CA SER A 59 -0.24 1.07 6.66
C SER A 59 0.94 0.93 7.65
N ASP A 60 2.09 1.56 7.38
CA ASP A 60 3.27 1.34 8.22
C ASP A 60 3.67 2.57 9.06
N LYS A 61 3.16 2.54 10.30
CA LYS A 61 3.77 3.06 11.54
C LYS A 61 3.69 4.57 11.78
N GLU A 62 3.00 4.90 12.88
CA GLU A 62 2.76 6.21 13.50
C GLU A 62 1.35 6.80 13.32
N GLY A 63 0.33 6.05 13.79
CA GLY A 63 -1.00 6.59 14.06
C GLY A 63 -1.71 7.20 12.84
N LEU A 64 -2.92 7.70 13.06
CA LEU A 64 -3.59 8.47 12.02
C LEU A 64 -2.82 9.78 11.78
N PRO A 65 -2.66 10.24 10.52
CA PRO A 65 -1.94 11.47 10.22
C PRO A 65 -2.57 12.63 10.96
N LYS A 66 -1.78 13.42 11.71
CA LYS A 66 -2.31 14.59 12.43
C LYS A 66 -2.68 15.68 11.44
N ILE A 67 -3.96 15.97 11.32
CA ILE A 67 -4.48 16.98 10.39
C ILE A 67 -4.73 18.27 11.18
N SER A 68 -4.10 19.36 10.74
CA SER A 68 -4.36 20.67 11.33
C SER A 68 -5.71 21.22 10.87
N THR A 69 -6.33 22.08 11.68
CA THR A 69 -7.61 22.73 11.37
C THR A 69 -7.58 23.44 10.02
N SER A 70 -6.51 24.19 9.72
CA SER A 70 -6.34 24.91 8.45
C SER A 70 -6.35 23.97 7.23
N ILE A 71 -5.75 22.78 7.34
CA ILE A 71 -5.75 21.80 6.25
C ILE A 71 -7.14 21.19 6.10
N ALA A 72 -7.83 20.93 7.22
CA ALA A 72 -9.19 20.40 7.19
C ALA A 72 -10.17 21.38 6.52
N ASP A 73 -10.00 22.68 6.73
CA ASP A 73 -10.83 23.71 6.07
C ASP A 73 -10.59 23.71 4.56
N GLU A 74 -9.33 23.68 4.11
CA GLU A 74 -8.98 23.57 2.68
C GLU A 74 -9.54 22.27 2.06
N LEU A 75 -9.49 21.16 2.79
CA LEU A 75 -10.06 19.89 2.34
C LEU A 75 -11.59 19.95 2.21
N LYS A 76 -12.29 20.69 3.09
CA LYS A 76 -13.75 20.88 3.00
C LYS A 76 -14.15 21.71 1.78
N ASP A 77 -13.39 22.76 1.47
CA ASP A 77 -13.59 23.55 0.27
C ASP A 77 -13.38 22.70 -0.99
N ASN A 78 -12.30 21.91 -1.01
CA ASN A 78 -12.02 20.99 -2.13
C ASN A 78 -13.04 19.87 -2.27
N LEU A 79 -13.60 19.35 -1.17
CA LEU A 79 -14.68 18.35 -1.21
C LEU A 79 -15.94 18.92 -1.90
N SER A 80 -16.18 20.22 -1.81
CA SER A 80 -17.31 20.86 -2.49
C SER A 80 -17.15 20.85 -4.01
N LEU A 81 -15.90 20.78 -4.50
CA LEU A 81 -15.57 20.67 -5.93
C LEU A 81 -15.62 19.21 -6.40
N ASP A 82 -15.18 18.28 -5.56
CA ASP A 82 -15.19 16.83 -5.83
C ASP A 82 -15.75 16.04 -4.63
N PRO A 83 -17.07 15.85 -4.55
CA PRO A 83 -17.73 15.21 -3.40
C PRO A 83 -17.41 13.71 -3.24
N GLN A 84 -16.87 13.07 -4.27
CA GLN A 84 -16.54 11.65 -4.28
C GLN A 84 -15.03 11.40 -4.17
N ASN A 85 -14.26 12.44 -3.82
CA ASN A 85 -12.83 12.29 -3.67
C ASN A 85 -12.50 11.42 -2.45
N GLN A 86 -12.19 10.14 -2.70
CA GLN A 86 -11.89 9.15 -1.68
C GLN A 86 -10.79 9.61 -0.71
N LYS A 87 -9.77 10.31 -1.23
CA LYS A 87 -8.64 10.81 -0.43
C LYS A 87 -9.08 11.93 0.52
N ILE A 88 -9.91 12.85 0.05
CA ILE A 88 -10.44 13.94 0.90
C ILE A 88 -11.36 13.38 1.98
N LEU A 89 -12.26 12.46 1.61
CA LEU A 89 -13.14 11.78 2.56
C LEU A 89 -12.36 11.03 3.66
N TRP A 90 -11.29 10.35 3.28
CA TRP A 90 -10.39 9.70 4.25
C TRP A 90 -9.80 10.70 5.25
N PHE A 91 -9.18 11.78 4.75
CA PHE A 91 -8.53 12.76 5.62
C PHE A 91 -9.52 13.53 6.50
N LEU A 92 -10.68 13.91 5.98
CA LEU A 92 -11.69 14.57 6.80
C LEU A 92 -12.22 13.63 7.89
N GLY A 93 -12.41 12.34 7.60
CA GLY A 93 -12.77 11.35 8.62
C GLY A 93 -11.70 11.22 9.72
N VAL A 94 -10.41 11.18 9.34
CA VAL A 94 -9.29 11.18 10.28
C VAL A 94 -9.26 12.42 11.17
N TYR A 95 -9.45 13.60 10.56
CA TYR A 95 -9.47 14.87 11.28
C TYR A 95 -10.58 14.90 12.33
N GLU A 96 -11.80 14.49 11.94
CA GLU A 96 -12.93 14.47 12.87
C GLU A 96 -12.73 13.42 13.97
N PHE A 97 -12.17 12.25 13.66
CA PHE A 97 -11.82 11.22 14.64
C PHE A 97 -10.81 11.74 15.68
N GLN A 98 -9.74 12.41 15.24
CA GLN A 98 -8.74 13.01 16.14
C GLN A 98 -9.34 14.08 17.06
N ASN A 99 -10.34 14.82 16.58
CA ASN A 99 -11.07 15.81 17.36
C ASN A 99 -12.20 15.21 18.21
N LYS A 100 -12.33 13.87 18.25
CA LYS A 100 -13.41 13.13 18.95
C LYS A 100 -14.82 13.44 18.42
N ASN A 101 -14.92 13.97 17.20
CA ASN A 101 -16.17 14.22 16.50
C ASN A 101 -16.60 12.96 15.74
N PHE A 102 -16.91 11.91 16.50
CA PHE A 102 -17.17 10.58 15.94
C PHE A 102 -18.34 10.55 14.94
N ASP A 103 -19.39 11.34 15.16
CA ASP A 103 -20.53 11.44 14.23
C ASP A 103 -20.10 11.90 12.83
N GLN A 104 -19.20 12.88 12.76
CA GLN A 104 -18.71 13.40 11.48
C GLN A 104 -17.68 12.45 10.86
N ALA A 105 -16.84 11.81 11.68
CA ALA A 105 -15.90 10.79 11.21
C ALA A 105 -16.66 9.64 10.53
N LEU A 106 -17.71 9.12 11.17
CA LEU A 106 -18.59 8.10 10.62
C LEU A 106 -19.22 8.55 9.31
N LYS A 107 -19.68 9.81 9.21
CA LYS A 107 -20.27 10.32 7.98
C LYS A 107 -19.31 10.29 6.80
N TYR A 108 -18.07 10.77 6.99
CA TYR A 108 -17.06 10.78 5.93
C TYR A 108 -16.60 9.37 5.56
N TRP A 109 -16.38 8.51 6.55
CA TRP A 109 -15.93 7.14 6.32
C TRP A 109 -17.02 6.23 5.74
N ASN A 110 -18.30 6.41 6.11
CA ASN A 110 -19.40 5.69 5.46
C ASN A 110 -19.55 6.09 3.98
N ASN A 111 -19.38 7.38 3.67
CA ASN A 111 -19.35 7.84 2.28
C ASN A 111 -18.17 7.20 1.53
N LEU A 112 -16.97 7.24 2.12
CA LEU A 112 -15.79 6.58 1.55
C LEU A 112 -16.01 5.08 1.30
N MET A 113 -16.62 4.38 2.24
CA MET A 113 -16.91 2.95 2.15
C MET A 113 -17.77 2.59 0.93
N SER A 114 -18.72 3.46 0.59
CA SER A 114 -19.58 3.28 -0.60
C SER A 114 -18.83 3.42 -1.93
N LEU A 115 -17.63 3.99 -1.91
CA LEU A 115 -16.78 4.22 -3.08
C LEU A 115 -15.63 3.22 -3.19
N LEU A 116 -15.29 2.52 -2.11
CA LEU A 116 -14.20 1.57 -2.06
C LEU A 116 -14.66 0.19 -2.57
N PRO A 117 -13.85 -0.52 -3.38
CA PRO A 117 -14.14 -1.91 -3.73
C PRO A 117 -14.06 -2.80 -2.48
N GLU A 118 -15.11 -3.59 -2.26
CA GLU A 118 -15.16 -4.57 -1.17
C GLU A 118 -13.95 -5.53 -1.23
N GLY A 119 -13.42 -5.88 -0.06
CA GLY A 119 -12.30 -6.81 0.06
C GLY A 119 -10.91 -6.20 -0.19
N THR A 120 -10.82 -4.90 -0.49
CA THR A 120 -9.53 -4.19 -0.52
C THR A 120 -9.01 -3.91 0.89
N GLU A 121 -7.70 -3.72 1.03
CA GLU A 121 -7.09 -3.35 2.32
C GLU A 121 -7.72 -2.07 2.89
N GLN A 122 -7.94 -1.07 2.04
CA GLN A 122 -8.57 0.20 2.41
C GLN A 122 -10.00 0.00 2.91
N TYR A 123 -10.77 -0.89 2.28
CA TYR A 123 -12.12 -1.23 2.73
C TYR A 123 -12.10 -1.79 4.15
N PHE A 124 -11.24 -2.78 4.42
CA PHE A 124 -11.14 -3.38 5.76
C PHE A 124 -10.63 -2.40 6.82
N LEU A 125 -9.70 -1.51 6.46
CA LEU A 125 -9.20 -0.48 7.36
C LEU A 125 -10.31 0.51 7.78
N VAL A 126 -11.08 1.00 6.81
CA VAL A 126 -12.21 1.90 7.07
C VAL A 126 -13.30 1.18 7.88
N GLU A 127 -13.59 -0.08 7.57
CA GLU A 127 -14.53 -0.92 8.31
C GLU A 127 -14.13 -1.06 9.78
N ALA A 128 -12.86 -1.34 10.04
CA ALA A 128 -12.34 -1.52 11.40
C ALA A 128 -12.45 -0.22 12.21
N LEU A 129 -12.12 0.92 11.61
CA LEU A 129 -12.23 2.24 12.25
C LEU A 129 -13.69 2.62 12.56
N ILE A 130 -14.62 2.32 11.66
CA ILE A 130 -16.06 2.53 11.91
C ILE A 130 -16.51 1.65 13.08
N LYS A 131 -16.15 0.37 13.08
CA LYS A 131 -16.49 -0.58 14.16
C LYS A 131 -15.90 -0.15 15.51
N GLU A 132 -14.69 0.39 15.53
CA GLU A 132 -14.04 0.91 16.74
C GLU A 132 -14.81 2.10 17.35
N ILE A 133 -15.33 2.99 16.49
CA ILE A 133 -16.20 4.08 16.95
C ILE A 133 -17.51 3.51 17.52
N GLU A 134 -18.14 2.57 16.81
CA GLU A 134 -19.44 2.00 17.17
C GLU A 134 -19.36 1.13 18.43
N SER A 135 -18.23 0.45 18.68
CA SER A 135 -17.99 -0.30 19.91
C SER A 135 -17.83 0.60 21.13
N GLY A 136 -17.67 1.91 20.93
CA GLY A 136 -17.44 2.86 22.02
C GLY A 136 -16.08 2.66 22.67
N PHE A 137 -15.07 2.33 21.85
CA PHE A 137 -13.74 1.79 22.20
C PHE A 137 -13.77 0.29 22.51
#